data_AF-A0A949V619-F1
#
_entry.id   AF-A0A949V619-F1
#
_cell.length_a   1.000
_cell.length_b   1.000
_cell.length_c   1.000
_cell.angle_alpha   90.00
_cell.angle_beta   90.00
_cell.angle_gamma   90.00
#
_symmetry.space_group_name_H-M   'P 1'
#
loop_
_entity.id
_entity.type
_entity.pdbx_description
1 polymer ?
#
loop_
_entity_poly.entity_id
_entity_poly.type
_entity_poly.pdbx_seq_one_letter_code
_entity_poly.pdbx_strand_id
1 'polypeptide(L)'
;HEHRDERHDAPEADLPTHNASQSGSAYQNARAVKEKFLALEAKRAYEVAIGTLRDAREVEGIVATAMVEVRQRLENLAHSIAPIVAAQTDEASVRATLRDAFDHALRSASQHFGKLRAEA
;
A
#
# COMPACT_ATOMS: atom_id res chain seq x y z
N HIS A 1 66.19 -63.47 -14.43
CA HIS A 1 65.46 -63.35 -15.70
C HIS A 1 64.05 -63.82 -15.41
N GLU A 2 62.99 -63.02 -15.33
CA GLU A 2 62.73 -61.58 -15.44
C GLU A 2 61.34 -61.45 -14.78
N HIS A 3 61.19 -60.61 -13.75
CA HIS A 3 59.88 -60.16 -13.30
C HIS A 3 59.48 -59.00 -14.21
N ARG A 4 58.43 -59.16 -15.02
CA ARG A 4 57.85 -58.06 -15.79
C ARG A 4 56.47 -57.76 -15.22
N ASP A 5 56.42 -56.64 -14.48
CA ASP A 5 55.20 -56.02 -13.99
C ASP A 5 54.24 -55.73 -15.15
N GLU A 6 53.14 -56.47 -15.22
CA GLU A 6 51.95 -56.03 -15.93
C GLU A 6 51.20 -55.07 -15.01
N ARG A 7 51.52 -53.77 -15.15
CA ARG A 7 50.74 -52.70 -14.53
C ARG A 7 49.34 -52.73 -15.13
N HIS A 8 48.41 -53.22 -14.32
CA HIS A 8 46.97 -53.13 -14.50
C HIS A 8 46.58 -51.66 -14.61
N ASP A 9 46.33 -51.19 -15.84
CA ASP A 9 45.80 -49.86 -16.12
C ASP A 9 44.29 -49.92 -15.80
N ALA A 10 43.93 -49.57 -14.56
CA ALA A 10 42.54 -49.44 -14.16
C ALA A 10 41.96 -48.19 -14.84
N PRO A 11 40.75 -48.24 -15.41
CA PRO A 11 40.11 -47.03 -15.91
C PRO A 11 39.81 -46.13 -14.72
N GLU A 12 40.41 -44.93 -14.70
CA GLU A 12 40.05 -43.87 -13.76
C GLU A 12 38.53 -43.68 -13.81
N ALA A 13 37.87 -44.00 -12.70
CA ALA A 13 36.46 -43.72 -12.52
C ALA A 13 36.28 -42.20 -12.52
N ASP A 14 35.73 -41.68 -13.62
CA ASP A 14 35.25 -40.32 -13.75
C ASP A 14 34.16 -40.08 -12.69
N LEU A 15 34.56 -39.54 -11.55
CA LEU A 15 33.67 -39.17 -10.46
C LEU A 15 32.79 -37.99 -10.91
N PRO A 16 31.47 -38.03 -10.65
CA PRO A 16 30.53 -37.05 -11.20
C PRO A 16 30.76 -35.67 -10.57
N THR A 17 31.53 -34.82 -11.26
CA THR A 17 31.78 -33.41 -10.89
C THR A 17 30.57 -32.50 -11.12
N HIS A 18 29.43 -33.04 -11.55
CA HIS A 18 28.27 -32.27 -11.98
C HIS A 18 27.40 -31.69 -10.84
N ASN A 19 27.61 -32.10 -9.57
CA ASN A 19 26.73 -31.67 -8.46
C ASN A 19 27.19 -30.39 -7.73
N ALA A 20 28.51 -30.14 -7.60
CA ALA A 20 29.00 -29.03 -6.78
C ALA A 20 28.75 -27.64 -7.40
N SER A 21 28.83 -27.53 -8.73
CA SER A 21 28.60 -26.28 -9.48
C SER A 21 27.11 -25.87 -9.46
N GLN A 22 26.20 -26.84 -9.53
CA GLN A 22 24.76 -26.59 -9.45
C GLN A 22 24.32 -26.15 -8.05
N SER A 23 24.87 -26.75 -6.98
CA SER A 23 24.59 -26.33 -5.60
C SER A 23 25.16 -24.94 -5.28
N GLY A 24 26.37 -24.62 -5.77
CA GLY A 24 26.95 -23.27 -5.65
C GLY A 24 26.11 -22.20 -6.35
N SER A 25 25.64 -22.49 -7.56
CA SER A 25 24.73 -21.62 -8.31
C SER A 25 23.39 -21.40 -7.58
N ALA A 26 22.78 -22.47 -7.06
CA ALA A 26 21.54 -22.38 -6.29
C ALA A 26 21.66 -21.52 -5.02
N TYR A 27 22.78 -21.63 -4.30
CA TYR A 27 23.06 -20.81 -3.12
C TYR A 27 23.22 -19.32 -3.48
N GLN A 28 23.98 -19.01 -4.54
CA GLN A 28 24.15 -17.62 -4.98
C GLN A 28 22.83 -17.02 -5.47
N ASN A 29 22.00 -17.81 -6.16
CA ASN A 29 20.67 -17.39 -6.57
C ASN A 29 19.77 -17.11 -5.36
N ALA A 30 19.76 -17.99 -4.35
CA ALA A 30 19.02 -17.77 -3.12
C ALA A 30 19.48 -16.51 -2.37
N ARG A 31 20.79 -16.26 -2.33
CA ARG A 31 21.38 -15.06 -1.74
C ARG A 31 20.97 -13.79 -2.50
N ALA A 32 21.04 -13.79 -3.83
CA ALA A 32 20.65 -12.66 -4.66
C ALA A 32 19.16 -12.32 -4.48
N VAL A 33 18.29 -13.33 -4.41
CA VAL A 33 16.86 -13.15 -4.11
C VAL A 33 16.66 -12.53 -2.73
N LYS A 34 17.36 -13.03 -1.71
CA LYS A 34 17.30 -12.48 -0.35
C LYS A 34 17.73 -11.01 -0.32
N GLU A 35 18.88 -10.68 -0.93
CA GLU A 35 19.40 -9.31 -0.98
C GLU A 35 18.44 -8.37 -1.73
N LYS A 36 17.82 -8.84 -2.83
CA LYS A 36 16.78 -8.09 -3.54
C LYS A 36 15.58 -7.76 -2.65
N PHE A 37 15.05 -8.73 -1.91
CA PHE A 37 13.90 -8.49 -1.03
C PHE A 37 14.24 -7.56 0.14
N LEU A 38 15.44 -7.67 0.71
CA LEU A 38 15.91 -6.74 1.74
C LEU A 38 15.99 -5.30 1.21
N ALA A 39 16.49 -5.12 -0.01
CA ALA A 39 16.54 -3.79 -0.65
C ALA A 39 15.14 -3.23 -0.93
N LEU A 40 14.20 -4.08 -1.38
CA LEU A 40 12.80 -3.68 -1.60
C LEU A 40 12.10 -3.31 -0.29
N GLU A 41 12.35 -4.05 0.78
CA GLU A 41 11.80 -3.75 2.11
C GLU A 41 12.35 -2.44 2.67
N ALA A 42 13.67 -2.20 2.54
CA ALA A 42 14.28 -0.93 2.93
C ALA A 42 13.72 0.24 2.13
N LYS A 43 13.51 0.07 0.82
CA LYS A 43 12.87 1.07 -0.04
C LYS A 43 11.43 1.35 0.40
N ARG A 44 10.63 0.31 0.65
CA ARG A 44 9.24 0.44 1.15
C ARG A 44 9.21 1.22 2.46
N ALA A 45 10.08 0.85 3.42
CA ALA A 45 10.16 1.50 4.72
C ALA A 45 10.51 3.00 4.58
N TYR A 46 11.44 3.32 3.67
CA TYR A 46 11.76 4.71 3.34
C TYR A 46 10.57 5.46 2.75
N GLU A 47 9.89 4.89 1.74
CA GLU A 47 8.74 5.52 1.09
C GLU A 47 7.56 5.73 2.06
N VAL A 48 7.37 4.83 3.02
CA VAL A 48 6.41 5.04 4.12
C VAL A 48 6.86 6.17 5.03
N ALA A 49 8.14 6.21 5.42
CA ALA A 49 8.67 7.23 6.34
C ALA A 49 8.62 8.66 5.77
N ILE A 50 8.74 8.82 4.44
CA ILE A 50 8.59 10.13 3.78
C ILE A 50 7.15 10.42 3.33
N GLY A 51 6.20 9.53 3.65
CA GLY A 51 4.77 9.70 3.36
C GLY A 51 4.38 9.49 1.89
N THR A 52 5.24 8.93 1.04
CA THR A 52 4.93 8.66 -0.37
C THR A 52 4.23 7.32 -0.60
N LEU A 53 4.24 6.43 0.40
CA LEU A 53 3.54 5.14 0.38
C LEU A 53 2.65 4.98 1.60
N ARG A 54 1.39 4.55 1.39
CA ARG A 54 0.38 4.30 2.44
C ARG A 54 -0.22 2.92 2.30
N ASP A 55 -0.79 2.41 3.40
CA ASP A 55 -1.59 1.20 3.35
C ASP A 55 -2.91 1.47 2.63
N ALA A 56 -3.23 0.65 1.62
CA ALA A 56 -4.43 0.86 0.82
C ALA A 56 -5.72 0.71 1.64
N ARG A 57 -5.76 -0.21 2.61
CA ARG A 57 -6.96 -0.46 3.43
C ARG A 57 -7.22 0.69 4.39
N GLU A 58 -6.16 1.28 4.92
CA GLU A 58 -6.25 2.49 5.74
C GLU A 58 -6.86 3.65 4.95
N VAL A 59 -6.33 3.91 3.74
CA VAL A 59 -6.84 4.96 2.86
C VAL A 59 -8.30 4.69 2.47
N GLU A 60 -8.63 3.46 2.06
CA GLU A 60 -10.00 3.05 1.74
C GLU A 60 -10.95 3.26 2.91
N GLY A 61 -10.54 2.91 4.14
CA GLY A 61 -11.31 3.12 5.34
C GLY A 61 -11.63 4.60 5.60
N ILE A 62 -10.62 5.46 5.51
CA ILE A 62 -10.78 6.91 5.71
C ILE A 62 -11.73 7.50 4.67
N VAL A 63 -11.57 7.12 3.39
CA VAL A 63 -12.45 7.58 2.31
C VAL A 63 -13.88 7.07 2.51
N ALA A 64 -14.05 5.79 2.84
CA ALA A 64 -15.36 5.21 3.07
C ALA A 64 -16.09 5.92 4.22
N THR A 65 -15.41 6.17 5.34
CA THR A 65 -15.97 6.93 6.47
C THR A 65 -16.37 8.34 6.04
N ALA A 66 -15.50 9.07 5.34
CA ALA A 66 -15.81 10.42 4.85
C ALA A 66 -17.05 10.44 3.95
N MET A 67 -17.16 9.47 3.02
CA MET A 67 -18.29 9.37 2.09
C MET A 67 -19.59 8.98 2.79
N VAL A 68 -19.55 8.08 3.77
CA VAL A 68 -20.71 7.74 4.59
C VAL A 68 -21.22 8.96 5.35
N GLU A 69 -20.32 9.73 5.96
CA GLU A 69 -20.70 10.92 6.70
C GLU A 69 -21.33 12.00 5.79
N VAL A 70 -20.74 12.27 4.63
CA VAL A 70 -21.29 13.21 3.65
C VAL A 70 -22.70 12.81 3.25
N ARG A 71 -22.90 11.53 2.89
CA ARG A 71 -24.20 11.02 2.49
C ARG A 71 -25.24 11.23 3.59
N GLN A 72 -24.92 10.82 4.82
CA GLN A 72 -25.81 10.94 5.96
C GLN A 72 -26.19 12.41 6.23
N ARG A 73 -25.22 13.32 6.13
CA ARG A 73 -25.47 14.76 6.30
C ARG A 73 -26.36 15.31 5.21
N LEU A 74 -26.15 14.93 3.95
CA LEU A 74 -26.98 15.38 2.83
C LEU A 74 -28.42 14.84 2.92
N GLU A 75 -28.60 13.57 3.31
CA GLU A 75 -29.92 12.97 3.56
C GLU A 75 -30.68 13.71 4.68
N ASN A 76 -29.96 14.11 5.74
CA ASN A 76 -30.53 14.84 6.87
C ASN A 76 -30.65 16.35 6.60
N LEU A 77 -29.98 16.88 5.58
CA LEU A 77 -29.92 18.31 5.30
C LEU A 77 -31.31 18.87 5.07
N ALA A 78 -32.11 18.24 4.19
CA ALA A 78 -33.47 18.67 3.87
C ALA A 78 -34.35 18.76 5.13
N HIS A 79 -34.29 17.75 6.00
CA HIS A 79 -35.03 17.72 7.26
C HIS A 79 -34.65 18.86 8.20
N SER A 80 -33.34 19.18 8.27
CA SER A 80 -32.85 20.25 9.14
C SER A 80 -33.12 21.65 8.60
N ILE A 81 -33.01 21.86 7.28
CA ILE A 81 -33.06 23.19 6.68
C ILE A 81 -34.45 23.63 6.23
N ALA A 82 -35.34 22.69 5.91
CA ALA A 82 -36.71 22.99 5.49
C ALA A 82 -37.46 23.95 6.42
N PRO A 83 -37.49 23.76 7.77
CA PRO A 83 -38.19 24.69 8.65
C PRO A 83 -37.53 26.07 8.72
N ILE A 84 -36.20 26.15 8.57
CA ILE A 84 -35.45 27.41 8.60
C ILE A 84 -35.77 28.23 7.36
N VAL A 85 -35.72 27.60 6.18
CA VAL A 85 -36.02 28.25 4.90
C VAL A 85 -37.49 28.61 4.79
N ALA A 86 -38.41 27.77 5.29
CA ALA A 86 -39.85 28.07 5.27
C ALA A 86 -40.23 29.32 6.07
N ALA A 87 -39.43 29.68 7.09
CA ALA A 87 -39.63 30.89 7.88
C ALA A 87 -39.03 32.16 7.23
N GLN A 88 -38.25 32.01 6.16
CA GLN A 88 -37.57 33.13 5.49
C GLN A 88 -38.39 33.62 4.29
N THR A 89 -38.48 34.95 4.16
CA THR A 89 -39.19 35.61 3.05
C THR A 89 -38.25 36.22 2.02
N ASP A 90 -37.00 36.47 2.40
CA ASP A 90 -35.96 37.02 1.53
C ASP A 90 -35.15 35.91 0.85
N GLU A 91 -35.13 35.93 -0.48
CA GLU A 91 -34.41 34.93 -1.29
C GLU A 91 -32.90 34.98 -1.08
N ALA A 92 -32.33 36.16 -0.80
CA ALA A 92 -30.89 36.27 -0.55
C ALA A 92 -30.49 35.52 0.73
N SER A 93 -31.30 35.66 1.78
CA SER A 93 -31.16 34.94 3.05
C SER A 93 -31.33 33.43 2.89
N VAL A 94 -32.29 32.99 2.06
CA VAL A 94 -32.47 31.55 1.73
C VAL A 94 -31.23 30.99 1.06
N ARG A 95 -30.70 31.67 0.03
CA ARG A 95 -29.48 31.23 -0.67
C ARG A 95 -28.26 31.20 0.24
N ALA A 96 -28.12 32.18 1.14
CA ALA A 96 -27.02 32.19 2.12
C ALA A 96 -27.12 30.99 3.07
N THR A 97 -28.31 30.75 3.64
CA THR A 97 -28.57 29.62 4.55
C THR A 97 -28.27 28.28 3.88
N LEU A 98 -28.71 28.09 2.64
CA LEU A 98 -28.43 26.87 1.86
C LEU A 98 -26.92 26.69 1.63
N ARG A 99 -26.22 27.75 1.21
CA ARG A 99 -24.77 27.69 0.99
C ARG A 99 -24.01 27.29 2.24
N ASP A 100 -24.31 27.94 3.37
CA ASP A 100 -23.64 27.65 4.65
C ASP A 100 -23.86 26.19 5.08
N ALA A 101 -25.06 25.67 4.86
CA ALA A 101 -25.40 24.30 5.24
C ALA A 101 -24.71 23.25 4.34
N PHE A 102 -24.62 23.49 3.03
CA PHE A 102 -23.82 22.64 2.13
C PHE A 102 -22.32 22.72 2.48
N ASP A 103 -21.81 23.92 2.73
CA ASP A 103 -20.42 24.13 3.15
C ASP A 103 -20.10 23.36 4.43
N HIS A 104 -20.99 23.40 5.41
CA HIS A 104 -20.82 22.67 6.65
C HIS A 104 -20.83 21.15 6.43
N ALA A 105 -21.71 20.65 5.56
CA ALA A 105 -21.75 19.23 5.20
C ALA A 105 -20.45 18.76 4.52
N LEU A 106 -19.91 19.56 3.60
CA LEU A 106 -18.69 19.24 2.86
C LEU A 106 -17.41 19.40 3.71
N ARG A 107 -17.33 20.42 4.57
CA ARG A 107 -16.17 20.66 5.45
C ARG A 107 -15.88 19.47 6.37
N SER A 108 -16.92 18.76 6.81
CA SER A 108 -16.71 17.58 7.65
C SER A 108 -15.98 16.45 6.92
N ALA A 109 -16.30 16.25 5.64
CA ALA A 109 -15.57 15.32 4.77
C ALA A 109 -14.10 15.73 4.61
N SER A 110 -13.86 17.03 4.40
CA SER A 110 -12.51 17.57 4.25
C SER A 110 -11.63 17.35 5.47
N GLN A 111 -12.20 17.29 6.68
CA GLN A 111 -11.44 16.97 7.90
C GLN A 111 -10.90 15.53 7.90
N HIS A 112 -11.67 14.56 7.38
CA HIS A 112 -11.20 13.18 7.24
C HIS A 112 -10.05 13.06 6.24
N PHE A 113 -10.13 13.75 5.11
CA PHE A 113 -9.00 13.80 4.16
C PHE A 113 -7.79 14.53 4.75
N GLY A 114 -8.00 15.47 5.67
CA GLY A 114 -6.92 16.09 6.44
C GLY A 114 -6.10 15.10 7.26
N LYS A 115 -6.70 13.99 7.73
CA LYS A 115 -5.99 12.93 8.48
C LYS A 115 -4.96 12.21 7.61
N LEU A 116 -5.26 12.01 6.32
CA LEU A 116 -4.30 11.44 5.35
C LEU A 116 -3.02 12.27 5.22
N ARG A 117 -3.09 13.58 5.54
CA ARG A 117 -1.95 14.50 5.48
C ARG A 117 -1.22 14.63 6.83
N ALA A 118 -1.93 14.47 7.96
CA ALA A 118 -1.40 14.75 9.29
C ALA A 118 -0.64 13.56 9.91
N GLU A 119 -0.85 12.35 9.40
CA GLU A 119 -0.14 11.14 9.82
C GLU A 119 1.13 10.87 8.99
N ALA A 120 1.62 11.89 8.25
CA ALA A 120 2.90 11.92 7.54
C ALA A 120 3.95 12.60 8.40
#